data_AF-A0A529HUB5-F1
#
_entry.id   AF-A0A529HUB5-F1
#
_cell.length_a   1.000
_cell.length_b   1.000
_cell.length_c   1.000
_cell.angle_alpha   90.00
_cell.angle_beta   90.00
_cell.angle_gamma   90.00
#
_symmetry.space_group_name_H-M   'P 1'
#
loop_
_entity.id
_entity.type
_entity.pdbx_description
1 polymer ?
#
loop_
_entity_poly.entity_id
_entity_poly.type
_entity_poly.pdbx_seq_one_letter_code
_entity_poly.pdbx_strand_id
1 'polypeptide(L)'
;MELLELEFSREIHPVDVIEQVAHNNDWSFERAGDDEISISVAGSWTDYHVSFSWMEDFEALHLACAFDIKVPEARALEVMRLLSLINEQMLFGHFDLWEQEGAIMFRQ
;
A
#
# COMPACT_ATOMS: atom_id res chain seq x y z
N MET A 1 3.13 34.86 -22.78
CA MET A 1 4.01 33.67 -22.76
C MET A 1 3.07 32.52 -22.52
N GLU A 2 2.59 31.88 -23.58
CA GLU A 2 1.77 30.67 -23.47
C GLU A 2 2.66 29.57 -22.90
N LEU A 3 2.25 29.01 -21.76
CA LEU A 3 2.80 27.76 -21.28
C LEU A 3 2.41 26.70 -22.32
N LEU A 4 3.39 26.07 -22.98
CA LEU A 4 3.13 24.81 -23.66
C LEU A 4 2.73 23.82 -22.56
N GLU A 5 1.46 23.41 -22.53
CA GLU A 5 1.07 22.16 -21.89
C GLU A 5 1.77 21.05 -22.67
N LEU A 6 2.89 20.57 -22.12
CA LEU A 6 3.49 19.33 -22.56
C LEU A 6 2.54 18.22 -22.16
N GLU A 7 1.72 17.73 -23.09
CA GLU A 7 0.98 16.48 -22.94
C GLU A 7 2.01 15.34 -22.80
N PHE A 8 2.42 15.04 -21.57
CA PHE A 8 3.15 13.82 -21.27
C PHE A 8 2.18 12.65 -21.36
N SER A 9 1.98 12.10 -22.56
CA SER A 9 1.25 10.84 -22.72
C SER A 9 2.02 9.75 -21.98
N ARG A 10 1.45 9.22 -20.90
CA ARG A 10 2.05 8.12 -20.16
C ARG A 10 1.93 6.84 -20.99
N GLU A 11 3.06 6.34 -21.50
CA GLU A 11 3.07 5.13 -22.35
C GLU A 11 2.75 3.84 -21.58
N ILE A 12 2.93 3.82 -20.25
CA ILE A 12 2.77 2.62 -19.40
C ILE A 12 1.99 2.95 -18.13
N HIS A 13 0.90 2.23 -17.90
CA HIS A 13 0.09 2.39 -16.69
C HIS A 13 0.92 2.01 -15.44
N PRO A 14 0.88 2.77 -14.33
CA PRO A 14 1.70 2.47 -13.15
C PRO A 14 1.45 1.07 -12.60
N VAL A 15 0.19 0.62 -12.64
CA VAL A 15 -0.20 -0.71 -12.18
C VAL A 15 0.49 -1.80 -13.00
N ASP A 16 0.70 -1.60 -14.31
CA ASP A 16 1.40 -2.57 -15.16
C ASP A 16 2.86 -2.76 -14.73
N VAL A 17 3.50 -1.67 -14.27
CA VAL A 17 4.87 -1.73 -13.74
C VAL A 17 4.91 -2.56 -12.46
N ILE A 18 3.93 -2.37 -11.58
CA ILE A 18 3.80 -3.13 -10.34
C ILE A 18 3.53 -4.61 -10.63
N GLU A 19 2.66 -4.91 -11.60
CA GLU A 19 2.38 -6.27 -12.05
C GLU A 19 3.65 -6.97 -12.56
N GLN A 20 4.46 -6.27 -13.37
CA GLN A 20 5.73 -6.81 -13.85
C GLN A 20 6.70 -7.10 -12.71
N VAL A 21 6.75 -6.26 -11.68
CA VAL A 21 7.57 -6.50 -10.48
C VAL A 21 7.08 -7.75 -9.74
N ALA A 22 5.76 -7.90 -9.54
CA ALA A 22 5.20 -9.06 -8.89
C ALA A 22 5.51 -10.36 -9.66
N HIS A 23 5.33 -10.34 -10.99
CA HIS A 23 5.65 -11.46 -11.86
C HIS A 23 7.14 -11.84 -11.80
N ASN A 24 8.04 -10.86 -11.87
CA ASN A 24 9.49 -11.11 -11.84
C ASN A 24 9.98 -11.68 -10.49
N ASN A 25 9.23 -11.47 -9.41
CA ASN A 25 9.53 -12.00 -8.09
C ASN A 25 8.73 -13.27 -7.74
N ASP A 26 7.97 -13.83 -8.70
CA ASP A 26 7.07 -14.96 -8.50
C ASP A 26 6.06 -14.75 -7.36
N TRP A 27 5.63 -13.50 -7.14
CA TRP A 27 4.61 -13.19 -6.13
C TRP A 27 3.21 -13.43 -6.67
N SER A 28 2.32 -13.89 -5.81
CA SER A 28 0.89 -13.99 -6.14
C SER A 28 0.31 -12.58 -6.20
N PHE A 29 -0.38 -12.26 -7.28
CA PHE A 29 -1.08 -11.00 -7.42
C PHE A 29 -2.46 -11.18 -8.05
N GLU A 30 -3.37 -10.26 -7.75
CA GLU A 30 -4.71 -10.16 -8.30
C GLU A 30 -4.95 -8.73 -8.77
N ARG A 31 -5.42 -8.59 -10.01
CA ARG A 31 -5.74 -7.29 -10.60
C ARG A 31 -7.24 -7.03 -10.49
N ALA A 32 -7.62 -5.92 -9.88
CA ALA A 32 -9.01 -5.52 -9.69
C ALA A 32 -9.34 -4.35 -10.62
N GLY A 33 -9.70 -4.66 -11.86
CA GLY A 33 -9.87 -3.65 -12.91
C GLY A 33 -8.53 -3.13 -13.44
N ASP A 34 -8.53 -1.93 -14.02
CA ASP A 34 -7.33 -1.40 -14.69
C ASP A 34 -6.40 -0.66 -13.72
N ASP A 35 -6.97 -0.10 -12.65
CA ASP A 35 -6.33 0.85 -11.73
C ASP A 35 -5.87 0.26 -10.40
N GLU A 36 -6.17 -1.01 -10.12
CA GLU A 36 -5.86 -1.61 -8.82
C GLU A 36 -5.21 -2.99 -8.96
N ILE A 37 -4.19 -3.24 -8.13
CA ILE A 37 -3.53 -4.54 -8.00
C ILE A 37 -3.25 -4.85 -6.53
N SER A 38 -3.51 -6.09 -6.13
CA SER A 38 -3.19 -6.63 -4.82
C SER A 38 -2.13 -7.72 -4.96
N ILE A 39 -1.15 -7.76 -4.05
CA ILE A 39 0.02 -8.64 -4.09
C ILE A 39 0.20 -9.27 -2.72
N SER A 40 0.45 -10.58 -2.69
CA SER A 40 0.83 -11.31 -1.48
C SER A 40 2.32 -11.60 -1.50
N VAL A 41 3.04 -11.10 -0.50
CA VAL A 41 4.50 -11.20 -0.39
C VAL A 41 4.86 -11.90 0.92
N ALA A 42 5.65 -12.97 0.84
CA ALA A 42 6.15 -13.66 2.02
C ALA A 42 7.18 -12.78 2.75
N GLY A 43 6.86 -12.37 3.97
CA GLY A 43 7.76 -11.60 4.83
C GLY A 43 8.60 -12.49 5.75
N SER A 44 9.53 -11.86 6.48
CA SER A 44 10.39 -12.59 7.44
C SER A 44 9.65 -13.03 8.70
N TRP A 45 8.57 -12.34 9.07
CA TRP A 45 7.80 -12.61 10.30
C TRP A 45 6.34 -12.94 10.04
N THR A 46 5.79 -12.44 8.95
CA THR A 46 4.40 -12.64 8.53
C THR A 46 4.29 -12.38 7.04
N ASP A 47 3.20 -12.81 6.43
CA ASP A 47 2.86 -12.47 5.07
C ASP A 47 2.33 -11.02 4.99
N TYR A 48 2.67 -10.35 3.89
CA TYR A 48 2.24 -9.00 3.60
C TYR A 48 1.24 -9.02 2.44
N HIS A 49 0.12 -8.34 2.63
CA HIS A 49 -0.85 -8.11 1.56
C HIS A 49 -0.78 -6.65 1.16
N VAL A 50 -0.15 -6.38 0.02
CA VAL A 50 0.10 -5.02 -0.49
C VAL A 50 -0.90 -4.72 -1.59
N SER A 51 -1.63 -3.62 -1.49
CA SER A 51 -2.46 -3.11 -2.58
C SER A 51 -1.93 -1.78 -3.10
N PHE A 52 -2.02 -1.62 -4.42
CA PHE A 52 -1.72 -0.40 -5.13
C PHE A 52 -2.96 0.03 -5.91
N SER A 53 -3.31 1.31 -5.80
CA SER A 53 -4.41 1.91 -6.54
C SER A 53 -3.92 3.17 -7.23
N TRP A 54 -4.08 3.24 -8.55
CA TRP A 54 -3.82 4.45 -9.32
C TRP A 54 -5.00 5.42 -9.17
N MET A 55 -4.72 6.63 -8.71
CA MET A 55 -5.71 7.68 -8.56
C MET A 55 -5.53 8.70 -9.69
N GLU A 56 -6.27 8.51 -10.79
CA GLU A 56 -6.17 9.33 -12.01
C GLU A 56 -6.29 10.83 -11.72
N ASP A 57 -7.28 11.24 -10.91
CA ASP A 57 -7.53 12.64 -10.55
C ASP A 57 -6.35 13.35 -9.86
N PHE A 58 -5.46 12.57 -9.24
CA PHE A 58 -4.30 13.08 -8.49
C PHE A 58 -2.97 12.69 -9.14
N GLU A 59 -3.00 11.95 -10.26
CA GLU A 59 -1.84 11.33 -10.90
C GLU A 59 -0.91 10.63 -9.89
N ALA A 60 -1.50 9.95 -8.91
CA ALA A 60 -0.80 9.41 -7.76
C ALA A 60 -1.07 7.91 -7.58
N LEU A 61 -0.04 7.17 -7.18
CA LEU A 61 -0.18 5.78 -6.78
C LEU A 61 -0.37 5.71 -5.27
N HIS A 62 -1.56 5.29 -4.84
CA HIS A 62 -1.86 5.02 -3.44
C HIS A 62 -1.41 3.60 -3.08
N LEU A 63 -0.74 3.46 -1.93
CA LEU A 63 -0.22 2.20 -1.43
C LEU A 63 -0.87 1.90 -0.07
N ALA A 64 -1.37 0.68 0.08
CA ALA A 64 -1.70 0.12 1.38
C ALA A 64 -1.02 -1.24 1.58
N CYS A 65 -0.62 -1.55 2.81
CA CYS A 65 -0.01 -2.83 3.15
C CYS A 65 -0.62 -3.35 4.45
N ALA A 66 -1.25 -4.52 4.40
CA ALA A 66 -1.71 -5.25 5.56
C ALA A 66 -0.64 -6.24 6.01
N PHE A 67 -0.36 -6.24 7.30
CA PHE A 67 0.48 -7.25 7.93
C PHE A 67 -0.44 -8.33 8.51
N ASP A 68 -0.19 -9.62 8.21
CA ASP A 68 -0.96 -10.72 8.81
C ASP A 68 -0.52 -10.95 10.27
N ILE A 69 -0.77 -9.94 11.11
CA ILE A 69 -0.51 -9.91 12.54
C ILE A 69 -1.83 -9.56 13.20
N LYS A 70 -2.39 -10.52 13.94
CA LYS A 70 -3.59 -10.30 14.75
C LYS A 70 -3.21 -9.71 16.10
N VAL A 71 -3.67 -8.49 16.36
CA VAL A 71 -3.49 -7.79 17.62
C VAL A 71 -4.58 -8.23 18.60
N PRO A 72 -4.21 -8.83 19.76
CA PRO A 72 -5.18 -9.17 20.78
C PRO A 72 -5.85 -7.92 21.36
N GLU A 73 -7.16 -7.97 21.60
CA GLU A 73 -7.94 -6.85 22.15
C GLU A 73 -7.33 -6.27 23.45
N ALA A 74 -6.83 -7.15 24.32
CA ALA A 74 -6.16 -6.77 25.58
C ALA A 74 -4.83 -5.99 25.39
N ARG A 75 -4.30 -5.92 24.17
CA ARG A 75 -3.09 -5.19 23.79
C ARG A 75 -3.36 -4.05 22.82
N ALA A 76 -4.59 -3.88 22.32
CA ALA A 76 -4.93 -2.90 21.30
C ALA A 76 -4.47 -1.48 21.67
N LEU A 77 -4.73 -1.05 22.91
CA LEU A 77 -4.33 0.29 23.37
C LEU A 77 -2.82 0.51 23.39
N GLU A 78 -2.04 -0.50 23.73
CA GLU A 78 -0.59 -0.40 23.75
C GLU A 78 -0.01 -0.40 22.33
N VAL A 79 -0.58 -1.22 21.44
CA VAL A 79 -0.21 -1.23 20.03
C VAL A 79 -0.53 0.11 19.39
N MET A 80 -1.72 0.67 19.61
CA MET A 80 -2.07 2.00 19.08
C MET A 80 -1.06 3.08 19.50
N ARG A 81 -0.63 3.08 20.78
CA ARG A 81 0.41 4.00 21.25
C ARG A 81 1.75 3.78 20.56
N LEU A 82 2.15 2.51 20.37
CA LEU A 82 3.37 2.18 19.63
C LEU A 82 3.29 2.68 18.18
N LEU A 83 2.16 2.46 17.50
CA LEU A 83 1.95 2.94 16.13
C LEU A 83 2.06 4.47 16.06
N SER A 84 1.49 5.21 17.02
CA SER A 84 1.66 6.68 17.07
C SER A 84 3.15 7.10 17.17
N LEU A 85 3.94 6.43 18.02
CA LEU A 85 5.37 6.72 18.17
C LEU A 85 6.18 6.37 16.91
N ILE A 86 5.76 5.35 16.17
CA ILE A 86 6.35 5.01 14.87
C ILE A 86 5.98 6.08 13.85
N ASN A 87 4.72 6.48 13.78
CA ASN A 87 4.21 7.47 12.83
C ASN A 87 4.89 8.84 12.99
N GLU A 88 5.22 9.26 14.21
CA GLU A 88 5.99 10.48 14.47
C GLU A 88 7.37 10.51 13.78
N GLN A 89 7.93 9.35 13.47
CA GLN A 89 9.23 9.20 12.81
C GLN A 89 9.13 9.05 11.30
N MET A 90 7.92 9.01 10.74
CA MET A 90 7.71 8.83 9.31
C MET A 90 7.43 10.16 8.60
N LEU A 91 8.01 10.30 7.41
CA LEU A 91 7.78 11.46 6.56
C LEU A 91 6.52 11.31 5.70
N PHE A 92 6.21 10.08 5.30
CA PHE A 92 5.08 9.75 4.43
C PHE A 92 4.35 8.53 4.93
N GLY A 93 3.03 8.55 4.75
CA GLY A 93 2.14 7.51 5.22
C GLY A 93 2.05 7.40 6.74
N HIS A 94 1.29 6.41 7.18
CA HIS A 94 1.04 6.12 8.58
C HIS A 94 0.68 4.64 8.77
N PHE A 95 0.97 4.13 9.96
CA PHE A 95 0.42 2.87 10.44
C PHE A 95 -0.90 3.10 11.16
N ASP A 96 -1.83 2.18 10.97
CA ASP A 96 -3.13 2.14 11.61
C ASP A 96 -3.47 0.72 12.08
N LEU A 97 -4.37 0.62 13.05
CA LEU A 97 -4.93 -0.64 13.53
C LEU A 97 -6.34 -0.78 12.96
N TRP A 98 -6.53 -1.71 12.03
CA TRP A 98 -7.86 -2.03 11.52
C TRP A 98 -8.62 -2.87 12.54
N GLU A 99 -9.40 -2.21 13.39
CA GLU A 99 -10.08 -2.82 14.53
C GLU A 99 -10.97 -4.02 14.16
N GLN A 100 -11.65 -3.98 13.01
CA GLN A 100 -12.56 -5.04 12.57
C GLN A 100 -11.83 -6.37 12.34
N GLU A 101 -10.61 -6.32 11.82
CA GLU A 101 -9.79 -7.49 11.53
C GLU A 101 -8.68 -7.70 12.57
N GLY A 102 -8.50 -6.76 13.49
CA GLY A 102 -7.37 -6.73 14.42
C GLY A 102 -6.01 -6.70 13.73
N ALA A 103 -5.95 -6.19 12.49
CA ALA A 103 -4.76 -6.21 11.65
C ALA A 103 -4.05 -4.86 11.65
N ILE A 104 -2.72 -4.87 11.60
CA ILE A 104 -1.93 -3.65 11.40
C ILE A 104 -1.89 -3.35 9.90
N MET A 105 -2.07 -2.09 9.55
CA MET A 105 -2.02 -1.59 8.18
C MET A 105 -1.02 -0.45 8.08
N PHE A 106 -0.30 -0.34 6.97
CA PHE A 106 0.38 0.88 6.54
C PHE A 106 -0.36 1.48 5.35
N ARG A 107 -0.49 2.81 5.30
CA ARG A 107 -1.13 3.55 4.20
C ARG A 107 -0.33 4.79 3.87
N GLN A 108 -0.11 5.07 2.58
CA GLN A 108 0.61 6.25 2.09
C GLN A 108 -0.31 7.42 1.79
#